data_AF-B0FU82-F1
#
_entry.id   AF-B0FU82-F1
#
_cell.length_a   1.000
_cell.length_b   1.000
_cell.length_c   1.000
_cell.angle_alpha   90.00
_cell.angle_beta   90.00
_cell.angle_gamma   90.00
#
_symmetry.space_group_name_H-M   'P 1'
#
loop_
_entity.id
_entity.type
_entity.pdbx_description
1 polymer ?
#
loop_
_entity_poly.entity_id
_entity_poly.type
_entity_poly.pdbx_seq_one_letter_code
_entity_poly.pdbx_strand_id
1 'polypeptide(L)'
;LCLTETEMIKELLTKHNPVTGKSWLQQQGTKGFIGRGLLMANGEAWHHQRHMAAPAFTRDRLKGYAKHMVECTKMMTERLRMEVAEEVEIGEEMRRLTADIISRTEFGSSCDKGKELFSLLTVLQRLCAQATRHLCFPGSRFLPSKYNREIKSLKTEVERLLMEIIESRRDSVEIGRSSSYGDDLLGLLLNQMDRNKNNLNVQMIMDECKTFFFTGHETTSLLLTWTLML
;
A
#
# COMPACT_ATOMS: atom_id res chain seq x y z
N LEU A 1 6.43 18.85 19.57
CA LEU A 1 6.19 20.18 18.97
C LEU A 1 4.89 20.10 18.18
N CYS A 2 3.92 20.94 18.49
CA CYS A 2 2.69 21.11 17.70
C CYS A 2 2.77 22.49 17.05
N LEU A 3 2.61 22.57 15.73
CA LEU A 3 2.63 23.82 14.99
C LEU A 3 1.22 24.09 14.45
N THR A 4 0.66 25.25 14.78
CA THR A 4 -0.68 25.68 14.35
C THR A 4 -0.62 26.87 13.40
N GLU A 5 0.44 27.68 13.44
CA GLU A 5 0.61 28.84 12.57
C GLU A 5 1.02 28.42 11.15
N THR A 6 0.32 28.96 10.15
CA THR A 6 0.49 28.61 8.74
C THR A 6 1.90 28.88 8.22
N GLU A 7 2.50 30.01 8.60
CA GLU A 7 3.87 30.36 8.20
C GLU A 7 4.91 29.39 8.76
N MET A 8 4.73 28.93 10.00
CA MET A 8 5.63 27.93 10.60
C MET A 8 5.46 26.56 9.94
N ILE A 9 4.23 26.16 9.59
CA ILE A 9 3.96 24.92 8.86
C ILE A 9 4.63 24.98 7.47
N LYS A 10 4.47 26.10 6.76
CA LYS A 10 5.09 26.32 5.46
C LYS A 10 6.61 26.28 5.54
N GLU A 11 7.20 26.94 6.53
CA GLU A 11 8.65 26.92 6.76
C GLU A 11 9.16 25.50 7.04
N LEU A 12 8.48 24.75 7.91
CA LEU A 12 8.82 23.37 8.22
C LEU A 12 8.81 22.49 6.95
N LEU A 13 7.72 22.55 6.16
CA LEU A 13 7.53 21.70 4.99
C LEU A 13 8.40 22.08 3.78
N THR A 14 8.95 23.29 3.74
CA THR A 14 9.76 23.78 2.61
C THR A 14 11.25 23.85 2.94
N LYS A 15 11.64 24.62 3.96
CA LYS A 15 13.04 24.87 4.31
C LYS A 15 13.67 23.71 5.07
N HIS A 16 12.89 23.06 5.93
CA HIS A 16 13.41 22.02 6.82
C HIS A 16 13.14 20.59 6.31
N ASN A 17 12.52 20.43 5.14
CA ASN A 17 12.21 19.13 4.53
C ASN A 17 13.38 18.11 4.54
N PRO A 18 14.65 18.49 4.25
CA PRO A 18 15.76 17.52 4.27
C PRO A 18 16.06 16.93 5.65
N VAL A 19 15.72 17.66 6.73
CA VAL A 19 15.99 17.31 8.12
C VAL A 19 14.72 16.80 8.82
N THR A 20 13.54 17.18 8.33
CA THR A 20 12.25 16.74 8.83
C THR A 20 11.81 15.48 8.10
N GLY A 21 11.60 14.40 8.85
CA GLY A 21 11.15 13.14 8.29
C GLY A 21 10.32 12.36 9.30
N LYS A 22 10.00 11.11 8.96
CA LYS A 22 9.40 10.20 9.94
C LYS A 22 10.40 9.94 11.04
N SER A 23 9.96 10.06 12.29
CA SER A 23 10.81 9.79 13.45
C SER A 23 11.18 8.32 13.50
N TRP A 24 12.29 8.01 14.19
CA TRP A 24 12.70 6.62 14.41
C TRP A 24 11.56 5.78 15.03
N LEU A 25 10.79 6.35 15.96
CA LEU A 25 9.67 5.67 16.59
C LEU A 25 8.56 5.33 15.58
N GLN A 26 8.23 6.26 14.69
CA GLN A 26 7.24 6.02 13.62
C GLN A 26 7.72 4.92 12.67
N GLN A 27 8.97 5.01 12.21
CA GLN A 27 9.57 4.00 11.33
C GLN A 27 9.58 2.62 12.00
N GLN A 28 9.91 2.56 13.29
CA GLN A 28 10.03 1.31 14.01
C GLN A 28 8.67 0.64 14.30
N GLY A 29 7.60 1.44 14.48
CA GLY A 29 6.24 0.95 14.65
C GLY A 29 5.63 0.39 13.35
N THR A 30 6.00 0.95 12.21
CA THR A 30 5.46 0.56 10.88
C THR A 30 6.33 -0.45 10.14
N LYS A 31 7.62 -0.60 10.50
CA LYS A 31 8.57 -1.54 9.88
C LYS A 31 8.07 -2.99 9.88
N GLY A 32 7.28 -3.38 10.87
CA GLY A 32 6.70 -4.74 10.95
C GLY A 32 5.63 -5.01 9.88
N PHE A 33 5.05 -3.95 9.33
CA PHE A 33 3.89 -3.99 8.44
C PHE A 33 4.28 -3.58 7.01
N ILE A 34 4.61 -2.30 6.78
CA ILE A 34 4.95 -1.76 5.45
C ILE A 34 6.46 -1.70 5.16
N GLY A 35 7.30 -2.14 6.10
CA GLY A 35 8.75 -2.15 5.91
C GLY A 35 9.35 -0.75 5.81
N ARG A 36 10.22 -0.54 4.81
CA ARG A 36 10.87 0.75 4.51
C ARG A 36 10.34 1.40 3.23
N GLY A 37 9.06 1.21 2.91
CA GLY A 37 8.46 1.85 1.74
C GLY A 37 8.33 3.37 1.87
N LEU A 38 7.91 4.02 0.79
CA LEU A 38 7.94 5.47 0.58
C LEU A 38 7.36 6.31 1.73
N LEU A 39 6.31 5.82 2.40
CA LEU A 39 5.69 6.54 3.52
C LEU A 39 6.64 6.76 4.71
N MET A 40 7.59 5.83 4.90
CA MET A 40 8.50 5.79 6.05
C MET A 40 9.94 6.15 5.69
N ALA A 41 10.25 6.35 4.41
CA ALA A 41 11.57 6.80 3.98
C ALA A 41 11.80 8.30 4.23
N ASN A 42 13.07 8.65 4.43
CA ASN A 42 13.54 10.02 4.64
C ASN A 42 14.71 10.31 3.67
N GLY A 43 14.97 11.59 3.41
CA GLY A 43 16.15 12.05 2.66
C GLY A 43 16.30 11.38 1.29
N GLU A 44 17.52 10.96 0.95
CA GLU A 44 17.85 10.32 -0.34
C GLU A 44 17.01 9.07 -0.64
N ALA A 45 16.72 8.25 0.38
CA ALA A 45 15.89 7.05 0.18
C ALA A 45 14.47 7.43 -0.25
N TRP A 46 13.90 8.48 0.35
CA TRP A 46 12.60 9.01 -0.06
C TRP A 46 12.64 9.58 -1.47
N HIS A 47 13.65 10.39 -1.80
CA HIS A 47 13.81 10.96 -3.15
C HIS A 47 13.88 9.86 -4.21
N HIS A 48 14.66 8.81 -3.95
CA HIS A 48 14.79 7.67 -4.83
C HIS A 48 13.47 6.91 -5.01
N GLN A 49 12.82 6.50 -3.91
CA GLN A 49 11.54 5.79 -3.96
C GLN A 49 10.44 6.62 -4.64
N ARG A 50 10.38 7.92 -4.34
CA ARG A 50 9.44 8.87 -4.95
C ARG A 50 9.64 8.95 -6.46
N HIS A 51 10.90 9.02 -6.90
CA HIS A 51 11.25 9.06 -8.32
C HIS A 51 10.85 7.76 -9.02
N MET A 52 11.09 6.60 -8.40
CA MET A 52 10.73 5.29 -8.92
C MET A 52 9.21 5.12 -9.08
N ALA A 53 8.42 5.60 -8.12
CA ALA A 53 6.96 5.47 -8.14
C ALA A 53 6.25 6.51 -9.00
N ALA A 54 6.82 7.71 -9.20
CA ALA A 54 6.18 8.82 -9.90
C ALA A 54 5.62 8.49 -11.30
N PRO A 55 6.29 7.68 -12.16
CA PRO A 55 5.77 7.30 -13.47
C PRO A 55 4.40 6.61 -13.41
N ALA A 56 4.11 5.88 -12.34
CA ALA A 56 2.83 5.19 -12.15
C ALA A 56 1.64 6.14 -11.91
N PHE A 57 1.92 7.40 -11.59
CA PHE A 57 0.91 8.43 -11.32
C PHE A 57 0.88 9.52 -12.41
N THR A 58 1.39 9.21 -13.60
CA THR A 58 1.28 10.11 -14.76
C THR A 58 -0.15 10.12 -15.31
N ARG A 59 -0.54 11.21 -15.98
CA ARG A 59 -1.91 11.43 -16.49
C ARG A 59 -2.43 10.25 -17.32
N ASP A 60 -1.61 9.70 -18.19
CA ASP A 60 -2.04 8.61 -19.07
C ASP A 60 -2.24 7.30 -18.31
N ARG A 61 -1.43 7.03 -17.27
CA ARG A 61 -1.63 5.89 -16.36
C ARG A 61 -2.90 6.06 -15.54
N LEU A 62 -3.15 7.26 -15.01
CA LEU A 62 -4.36 7.56 -14.23
C LEU A 62 -5.65 7.37 -15.05
N LYS A 63 -5.64 7.71 -16.36
CA LYS A 63 -6.78 7.41 -17.26
C LYS A 63 -7.05 5.91 -17.36
N GLY A 64 -6.00 5.08 -17.39
CA GLY A 64 -6.12 3.63 -17.34
C GLY A 64 -6.78 3.15 -16.04
N TYR A 65 -6.33 3.68 -14.90
CA TYR A 65 -6.88 3.32 -13.60
C TYR A 65 -8.34 3.75 -13.41
N ALA A 66 -8.75 4.89 -14.00
CA ALA A 66 -10.13 5.36 -13.94
C ALA A 66 -11.14 4.33 -14.49
N LYS A 67 -10.75 3.54 -15.50
CA LYS A 67 -11.58 2.44 -16.01
C LYS A 67 -11.87 1.40 -14.93
N HIS A 68 -10.85 1.00 -14.17
CA HIS A 68 -11.01 0.04 -13.06
C HIS A 68 -11.86 0.62 -11.93
N MET A 69 -11.69 1.90 -11.61
CA MET A 69 -12.53 2.59 -10.62
C MET A 69 -14.01 2.52 -11.00
N VAL A 70 -14.35 2.90 -12.23
CA VAL A 70 -15.74 2.87 -12.73
C VAL A 70 -16.29 1.44 -12.72
N GLU A 71 -15.51 0.46 -13.15
CA GLU A 71 -15.93 -0.94 -13.18
C GLU A 71 -16.23 -1.48 -11.77
N CYS A 72 -15.33 -1.29 -10.81
CA CYS A 72 -15.54 -1.69 -9.42
C CYS A 72 -16.76 -1.00 -8.81
N THR A 73 -16.93 0.30 -9.04
CA THR A 73 -18.10 1.05 -8.54
C THR A 73 -19.39 0.50 -9.15
N LYS A 74 -19.43 0.21 -10.45
CA LYS A 74 -20.61 -0.40 -11.10
C LYS A 74 -20.96 -1.75 -10.48
N MET A 75 -19.96 -2.62 -10.28
CA MET A 75 -20.17 -3.92 -9.64
C MET A 75 -20.72 -3.78 -8.22
N MET A 76 -20.19 -2.85 -7.43
CA MET A 76 -20.71 -2.55 -6.09
C MET A 76 -22.16 -2.06 -6.15
N THR A 77 -22.46 -1.08 -7.01
CA THR A 77 -23.83 -0.54 -7.12
C THR A 77 -24.84 -1.58 -7.57
N GLU A 78 -24.45 -2.48 -8.48
CA GLU A 78 -25.33 -3.55 -8.94
C GLU A 78 -25.58 -4.57 -7.83
N ARG A 79 -24.53 -4.97 -7.11
CA ARG A 79 -24.66 -5.83 -5.92
C ARG A 79 -25.63 -5.22 -4.91
N LEU A 80 -25.43 -3.94 -4.56
CA LEU A 80 -26.27 -3.25 -3.59
C LEU A 80 -27.73 -3.19 -4.05
N ARG A 81 -28.00 -2.95 -5.34
CA ARG A 81 -29.38 -2.97 -5.86
C ARG A 81 -30.07 -4.32 -5.73
N MET A 82 -29.31 -5.42 -5.84
CA MET A 82 -29.84 -6.78 -5.80
C MET A 82 -29.98 -7.32 -4.38
N GLU A 83 -29.08 -6.95 -3.47
CA GLU A 83 -28.96 -7.55 -2.14
C GLU A 83 -29.56 -6.69 -1.01
N VAL A 84 -29.73 -5.38 -1.20
CA VAL A 84 -30.14 -4.47 -0.14
C VAL A 84 -31.63 -4.19 -0.20
N ALA A 85 -32.33 -4.52 0.88
CA ALA A 85 -33.75 -4.22 1.03
C ALA A 85 -34.03 -2.87 1.70
N GLU A 86 -33.23 -2.45 2.70
CA GLU A 86 -33.50 -1.23 3.48
C GLU A 86 -32.23 -0.44 3.85
N GLU A 87 -31.30 -1.04 4.62
CA GLU A 87 -30.14 -0.32 5.18
C GLU A 87 -28.80 -0.95 4.80
N VAL A 88 -27.77 -0.10 4.69
CA VAL A 88 -26.40 -0.47 4.32
C VAL A 88 -25.40 0.22 5.24
N GLU A 89 -24.43 -0.53 5.73
CA GLU A 89 -23.26 0.03 6.40
C GLU A 89 -22.29 0.57 5.34
N ILE A 90 -22.39 1.87 5.05
CA ILE A 90 -21.68 2.49 3.92
C ILE A 90 -20.15 2.49 4.11
N GLY A 91 -19.66 2.48 5.37
CA GLY A 91 -18.23 2.46 5.65
C GLY A 91 -17.56 1.19 5.15
N GLU A 92 -18.15 0.03 5.42
CA GLU A 92 -17.71 -1.29 4.98
C GLU A 92 -17.82 -1.43 3.46
N GLU A 93 -18.87 -0.87 2.86
CA GLU A 93 -19.01 -0.83 1.40
C GLU A 93 -17.92 0.01 0.74
N MET A 94 -17.61 1.20 1.27
CA MET A 94 -16.51 2.02 0.78
C MET A 94 -15.15 1.34 1.00
N ARG A 95 -14.97 0.65 2.14
CA ARG A 95 -13.77 -0.13 2.45
C ARG A 95 -13.59 -1.28 1.46
N ARG A 96 -14.66 -2.00 1.10
CA ARG A 96 -14.60 -3.07 0.09
C ARG A 96 -14.33 -2.49 -1.30
N LEU A 97 -15.01 -1.40 -1.66
CA LEU A 97 -14.83 -0.73 -2.95
C LEU A 97 -13.38 -0.28 -3.15
N THR A 98 -12.79 0.41 -2.18
CA THR A 98 -11.40 0.89 -2.31
C THR A 98 -10.41 -0.26 -2.33
N ALA A 99 -10.69 -1.37 -1.62
CA ALA A 99 -9.84 -2.58 -1.65
C ALA A 99 -9.87 -3.23 -3.03
N ASP A 100 -11.05 -3.34 -3.64
CA ASP A 100 -11.20 -3.87 -5.00
C ASP A 100 -10.51 -2.97 -6.04
N ILE A 101 -10.67 -1.65 -5.92
CA ILE A 101 -10.03 -0.68 -6.82
C ILE A 101 -8.52 -0.78 -6.72
N ILE A 102 -7.95 -0.67 -5.51
CA ILE A 102 -6.49 -0.68 -5.35
C ILE A 102 -5.91 -2.04 -5.79
N SER A 103 -6.63 -3.15 -5.58
CA SER A 103 -6.22 -4.50 -6.04
C SER A 103 -6.01 -4.53 -7.54
N ARG A 104 -6.96 -3.97 -8.29
CA ARG A 104 -6.92 -3.96 -9.75
C ARG A 104 -5.89 -2.98 -10.28
N THR A 105 -5.80 -1.79 -9.70
CA THR A 105 -4.83 -0.79 -10.16
C THR A 105 -3.39 -1.14 -9.80
N GLU A 106 -3.18 -1.90 -8.72
CA GLU A 106 -1.85 -2.28 -8.25
C GLU A 106 -1.35 -3.59 -8.84
N PHE A 107 -2.20 -4.62 -8.91
CA PHE A 107 -1.83 -5.97 -9.33
C PHE A 107 -2.46 -6.44 -10.64
N GLY A 108 -3.32 -5.63 -11.28
CA GLY A 108 -3.86 -5.92 -12.61
C GLY A 108 -4.46 -7.32 -12.73
N SER A 109 -3.84 -8.17 -13.56
CA SER A 109 -4.25 -9.56 -13.80
C SER A 109 -4.14 -10.48 -12.58
N SER A 110 -3.38 -10.08 -11.56
CA SER A 110 -3.22 -10.83 -10.30
C SER A 110 -4.14 -10.29 -9.19
N CYS A 111 -5.26 -9.66 -9.56
CA CYS A 111 -6.19 -9.02 -8.62
C CYS A 111 -6.68 -9.97 -7.52
N ASP A 112 -6.95 -11.25 -7.82
CA ASP A 112 -7.45 -12.19 -6.81
C ASP A 112 -6.41 -12.47 -5.72
N LYS A 113 -5.14 -12.71 -6.11
CA LYS A 113 -4.02 -12.80 -5.15
C LYS A 113 -3.81 -11.47 -4.41
N GLY A 114 -4.04 -10.33 -5.08
CA GLY A 114 -4.04 -9.01 -4.47
C GLY A 114 -5.07 -8.89 -3.34
N LYS A 115 -6.30 -9.36 -3.56
CA LYS A 115 -7.35 -9.37 -2.53
C LYS A 115 -7.00 -10.25 -1.33
N GLU A 116 -6.42 -11.43 -1.56
CA GLU A 116 -5.92 -12.30 -0.50
C GLU A 116 -4.82 -11.60 0.32
N LEU A 117 -3.81 -11.05 -0.36
CA LEU A 117 -2.75 -10.25 0.23
C LEU A 117 -3.31 -9.11 1.10
N PHE A 118 -4.38 -8.45 0.64
CA PHE A 118 -5.01 -7.34 1.36
C PHE A 118 -5.73 -7.75 2.62
N SER A 119 -6.39 -8.91 2.60
CA SER A 119 -6.99 -9.47 3.81
C SER A 119 -5.92 -9.70 4.90
N LEU A 120 -4.76 -10.24 4.52
CA LEU A 120 -3.64 -10.48 5.42
C LEU A 120 -3.01 -9.17 5.91
N LEU A 121 -2.81 -8.19 5.02
CA LEU A 121 -2.27 -6.88 5.37
C LEU A 121 -3.19 -6.12 6.34
N THR A 122 -4.51 -6.22 6.18
CA THR A 122 -5.48 -5.61 7.09
C THR A 122 -5.37 -6.20 8.50
N VAL A 123 -5.25 -7.52 8.62
CA VAL A 123 -5.04 -8.19 9.92
C VAL A 123 -3.69 -7.78 10.51
N LEU A 124 -2.63 -7.77 9.71
CA LEU A 124 -1.29 -7.38 10.13
C LEU A 124 -1.24 -5.94 10.63
N GLN A 125 -1.90 -5.01 9.93
CA GLN A 125 -2.05 -3.62 10.35
C GLN A 125 -2.71 -3.50 11.72
N ARG A 126 -3.83 -4.20 11.94
CA ARG A 126 -4.56 -4.18 13.21
C ARG A 126 -3.69 -4.65 14.36
N LEU A 127 -2.95 -5.74 14.16
CA LEU A 127 -1.99 -6.24 15.15
C LEU A 127 -0.87 -5.20 15.35
N CYS A 128 -0.15 -4.77 14.32
CA CYS A 128 0.91 -3.77 14.49
C CYS A 128 0.45 -2.46 15.18
N ALA A 129 -0.78 -2.02 14.94
CA ALA A 129 -1.38 -0.88 15.63
C ALA A 129 -1.61 -1.15 17.14
N GLN A 130 -2.09 -2.35 17.51
CA GLN A 130 -2.23 -2.75 18.91
C GLN A 130 -0.87 -2.84 19.62
N ALA A 131 0.16 -3.39 18.95
CA ALA A 131 1.51 -3.45 19.50
C ALA A 131 2.02 -2.05 19.88
N THR A 132 1.76 -1.05 19.03
CA THR A 132 2.21 0.33 19.24
C THR A 132 1.51 1.01 20.43
N ARG A 133 0.32 0.55 20.84
CA ARG A 133 -0.44 1.08 21.99
C ARG A 133 0.05 0.55 23.34
N HIS A 134 0.71 -0.60 23.36
CA HIS A 134 1.35 -1.13 24.57
C HIS A 134 2.77 -0.54 24.68
N LEU A 135 3.21 -0.20 25.90
CA LEU A 135 4.58 0.24 26.20
C LEU A 135 5.58 -0.82 25.69
N CYS A 136 5.98 -0.68 24.45
CA CYS A 136 6.92 -1.58 23.80
C CYS A 136 8.30 -1.27 24.32
N PHE A 137 8.69 -1.92 25.42
CA PHE A 137 10.08 -1.93 25.86
C PHE A 137 10.96 -2.48 24.72
N PRO A 138 12.14 -1.89 24.46
CA PRO A 138 13.05 -2.36 23.43
C PRO A 138 13.28 -3.88 23.53
N GLY A 139 13.09 -4.59 22.42
CA GLY A 139 13.28 -6.04 22.35
C GLY A 139 12.02 -6.90 22.54
N SER A 140 10.88 -6.32 22.94
CA SER A 140 9.61 -7.06 23.11
C SER A 140 9.17 -7.86 21.88
N ARG A 141 9.54 -7.41 20.67
CA ARG A 141 9.30 -8.10 19.39
C ARG A 141 9.98 -9.47 19.25
N PHE A 142 11.03 -9.73 20.02
CA PHE A 142 11.79 -10.97 19.98
C PHE A 142 11.28 -11.99 21.02
N LEU A 143 10.37 -11.58 21.89
CA LEU A 143 9.78 -12.49 22.87
C LEU A 143 8.94 -13.56 22.15
N PRO A 144 9.03 -14.84 22.55
CA PRO A 144 8.31 -15.93 21.91
C PRO A 144 6.82 -15.97 22.34
N SER A 145 6.12 -14.84 22.22
CA SER A 145 4.68 -14.75 22.51
C SER A 145 3.85 -15.26 21.33
N LYS A 146 2.62 -15.75 21.61
CA LYS A 146 1.65 -16.13 20.56
C LYS A 146 1.45 -14.97 19.57
N TYR A 147 1.35 -13.76 20.10
CA TYR A 147 1.19 -12.53 19.34
C TYR A 147 2.34 -12.24 18.37
N ASN A 148 3.60 -12.33 18.83
CA ASN A 148 4.77 -12.12 17.96
C ASN A 148 4.91 -13.23 16.90
N ARG A 149 4.52 -14.46 17.24
CA ARG A 149 4.49 -15.59 16.29
C ARG A 149 3.44 -15.36 15.20
N GLU A 150 2.26 -14.86 15.57
CA GLU A 150 1.18 -14.55 14.63
C GLU A 150 1.57 -13.43 13.66
N ILE A 151 2.12 -12.31 14.16
CA ILE A 151 2.67 -11.22 13.33
C ILE A 151 3.75 -11.76 12.38
N LYS A 152 4.67 -12.59 12.89
CA LYS A 152 5.73 -13.18 12.07
C LYS A 152 5.15 -14.07 10.98
N SER A 153 4.17 -14.92 11.30
CA SER A 153 3.51 -15.81 10.34
C SER A 153 2.81 -15.01 9.23
N LEU A 154 2.02 -14.01 9.60
CA LEU A 154 1.32 -13.14 8.64
C LEU A 154 2.30 -12.39 7.75
N LYS A 155 3.38 -11.87 8.31
CA LYS A 155 4.43 -11.20 7.54
C LYS A 155 5.07 -12.13 6.51
N THR A 156 5.45 -13.34 6.93
CA THR A 156 6.02 -14.34 6.02
C THR A 156 5.06 -14.67 4.88
N GLU A 157 3.76 -14.79 5.19
CA GLU A 157 2.74 -15.11 4.20
C GLU A 157 2.51 -13.97 3.20
N VAL A 158 2.45 -12.73 3.69
CA VAL A 158 2.41 -11.51 2.86
C VAL A 158 3.61 -11.45 1.92
N GLU A 159 4.82 -11.69 2.44
CA GLU A 159 6.06 -11.70 1.64
C GLU A 159 6.05 -12.84 0.61
N ARG A 160 5.56 -14.03 0.97
CA ARG A 160 5.39 -15.17 0.05
C ARG A 160 4.46 -14.83 -1.11
N LEU A 161 3.25 -14.31 -0.83
CA LEU A 161 2.28 -13.97 -1.88
C LEU A 161 2.79 -12.88 -2.81
N LEU A 162 3.42 -11.83 -2.28
CA LEU A 162 4.03 -10.78 -3.10
C LEU A 162 5.14 -11.34 -4.00
N MET A 163 6.00 -12.20 -3.44
CA MET A 163 7.07 -12.82 -4.21
C MET A 163 6.51 -13.70 -5.34
N GLU A 164 5.45 -14.47 -5.09
CA GLU A 164 4.80 -15.27 -6.12
C GLU A 164 4.22 -14.43 -7.26
N ILE A 165 3.62 -13.27 -6.96
CA ILE A 165 3.10 -12.36 -7.99
C ILE A 165 4.27 -11.80 -8.81
N ILE A 166 5.37 -11.42 -8.16
CA ILE A 166 6.56 -10.87 -8.82
C ILE A 166 7.21 -11.92 -9.73
N GLU A 167 7.47 -13.12 -9.22
CA GLU A 167 8.14 -14.18 -10.00
C GLU A 167 7.25 -14.67 -11.15
N SER A 168 5.94 -14.81 -10.93
CA SER A 168 5.01 -15.16 -12.02
C SER A 168 5.05 -14.16 -13.20
N ARG A 169 5.28 -12.87 -12.92
CA ARG A 169 5.43 -11.84 -13.94
C ARG A 169 6.80 -11.90 -14.62
N ARG A 170 7.86 -12.20 -13.87
CA ARG A 170 9.22 -12.41 -14.39
C ARG A 170 9.27 -13.57 -15.36
N ASP A 171 8.76 -14.72 -14.94
CA ASP A 171 8.68 -15.92 -15.77
C ASP A 171 7.90 -15.66 -17.07
N SER A 172 6.81 -14.90 -16.98
CA SER A 172 5.98 -14.57 -18.16
C SER A 172 6.72 -13.71 -19.19
N VAL A 173 7.61 -12.83 -18.75
CA VAL A 173 8.45 -12.01 -19.64
C VAL A 173 9.63 -12.81 -20.18
N GLU A 174 10.29 -13.59 -19.32
CA GLU A 174 11.46 -14.41 -19.69
C GLU A 174 11.12 -15.48 -20.75
N ILE A 175 9.96 -16.13 -20.61
CA ILE A 175 9.46 -17.14 -21.56
C ILE A 175 8.82 -16.48 -22.80
N GLY A 176 8.78 -15.15 -22.87
CA GLY A 176 8.25 -14.39 -24.02
C GLY A 176 6.73 -14.40 -24.16
N ARG A 177 5.99 -14.81 -23.12
CA ARG A 177 4.52 -14.78 -23.10
C ARG A 177 3.98 -13.34 -22.97
N SER A 178 4.75 -12.44 -22.38
CA SER A 178 4.44 -11.01 -22.27
C SER A 178 5.64 -10.15 -22.68
N SER A 179 5.38 -9.01 -23.31
CA SER A 179 6.41 -8.03 -23.67
C SER A 179 6.78 -7.07 -22.54
N SER A 180 6.04 -7.09 -21.42
CA SER A 180 6.31 -6.26 -20.23
C SER A 180 5.72 -6.89 -18.96
N TYR A 181 6.10 -6.36 -17.80
CA TYR A 181 5.53 -6.76 -16.49
C TYR A 181 4.10 -6.28 -16.24
N GLY A 182 3.47 -5.62 -17.20
CA GLY A 182 2.13 -5.01 -17.08
C GLY A 182 2.17 -3.50 -16.88
N ASP A 183 1.00 -2.89 -17.04
CA ASP A 183 0.78 -1.43 -16.96
C ASP A 183 0.20 -0.97 -15.61
N ASP A 184 0.01 -1.90 -14.67
CA ASP A 184 -0.36 -1.62 -13.28
C ASP A 184 0.85 -1.15 -12.44
N LEU A 185 0.60 -0.71 -11.21
CA LEU A 185 1.64 -0.14 -10.33
C LEU A 185 2.84 -1.09 -10.17
N LEU A 186 2.60 -2.37 -9.88
CA LEU A 186 3.67 -3.35 -9.70
C LEU A 186 4.48 -3.52 -10.99
N GLY A 187 3.80 -3.64 -12.14
CA GLY A 187 4.45 -3.77 -13.44
C GLY A 187 5.33 -2.57 -13.77
N LEU A 188 4.86 -1.36 -13.45
CA LEU A 188 5.63 -0.13 -13.65
C LEU A 188 6.85 -0.05 -12.72
N LEU A 189 6.72 -0.46 -11.45
CA LEU A 189 7.86 -0.52 -10.52
C LEU A 189 8.92 -1.54 -10.98
N LEU A 190 8.50 -2.72 -11.46
CA LEU A 190 9.40 -3.73 -12.03
C LEU A 190 10.10 -3.22 -13.30
N ASN A 191 9.37 -2.55 -14.20
CA ASN A 191 9.96 -1.95 -15.39
C ASN A 191 11.02 -0.88 -15.07
N GLN A 192 10.79 -0.07 -14.03
CA GLN A 192 11.75 0.95 -13.59
C GLN A 192 12.99 0.32 -12.92
N MET A 193 12.82 -0.81 -12.21
CA MET A 193 13.93 -1.58 -11.65
C MET A 193 14.89 -2.03 -12.76
N ASP A 194 14.36 -2.70 -13.78
CA ASP A 194 15.18 -3.26 -14.87
C ASP A 194 15.91 -2.19 -15.67
N ARG A 195 15.24 -1.06 -15.97
CA ARG A 195 15.83 0.06 -16.73
C ARG A 195 17.04 0.67 -16.04
N ASN A 196 16.96 0.84 -14.73
CA ASN A 196 18.02 1.51 -13.99
C ASN A 196 19.25 0.60 -13.78
N LYS A 197 19.19 -0.69 -14.15
CA LYS A 197 20.20 -1.73 -13.81
C LYS A 197 20.65 -1.68 -12.35
N ASN A 198 19.84 -1.05 -11.51
CA ASN A 198 20.07 -0.98 -10.10
C ASN A 198 19.61 -2.34 -9.60
N ASN A 199 20.49 -3.03 -8.87
CA ASN A 199 20.12 -4.16 -8.02
C ASN A 199 19.23 -3.66 -6.87
N LEU A 200 18.10 -3.04 -7.23
CA LEU A 200 17.09 -2.63 -6.29
C LEU A 200 16.53 -3.91 -5.70
N ASN A 201 16.61 -3.95 -4.38
CA ASN A 201 16.18 -5.08 -3.59
C ASN A 201 14.70 -5.35 -3.91
N VAL A 202 14.35 -6.57 -4.30
CA VAL A 202 12.95 -7.00 -4.48
C VAL A 202 12.12 -6.66 -3.23
N GLN A 203 12.75 -6.68 -2.05
CA GLN A 203 12.16 -6.21 -0.81
C GLN A 203 11.65 -4.76 -0.88
N MET A 204 12.35 -3.86 -1.57
CA MET A 204 11.90 -2.47 -1.72
C MET A 204 10.61 -2.42 -2.53
N ILE A 205 10.48 -3.17 -3.63
CA ILE A 205 9.23 -3.23 -4.39
C ILE A 205 8.11 -3.78 -3.52
N MET A 206 8.36 -4.87 -2.78
CA MET A 206 7.36 -5.43 -1.86
C MET A 206 6.95 -4.43 -0.79
N ASP A 207 7.90 -3.68 -0.21
CA ASP A 207 7.64 -2.63 0.76
C ASP A 207 6.86 -1.46 0.17
N GLU A 208 7.12 -1.08 -1.08
CA GLU A 208 6.32 -0.08 -1.80
C GLU A 208 4.88 -0.56 -2.04
N CYS A 209 4.68 -1.80 -2.50
CA CYS A 209 3.34 -2.33 -2.71
C CYS A 209 2.51 -2.31 -1.41
N LYS A 210 3.08 -2.81 -0.31
CA LYS A 210 2.43 -2.74 1.01
C LYS A 210 2.11 -1.29 1.43
N THR A 211 2.98 -0.35 1.08
CA THR A 211 2.81 1.08 1.39
C THR A 211 1.67 1.70 0.59
N PHE A 212 1.60 1.49 -0.72
CA PHE A 212 0.56 2.04 -1.58
C PHE A 212 -0.81 1.47 -1.26
N PHE A 213 -0.89 0.16 -0.98
CA PHE A 213 -2.10 -0.45 -0.45
C PHE A 213 -2.58 0.25 0.83
N PHE A 214 -1.73 0.26 1.86
CA PHE A 214 -2.10 0.79 3.17
C PHE A 214 -2.54 2.26 3.10
N THR A 215 -1.78 3.09 2.40
CA THR A 215 -2.04 4.52 2.34
C THR A 215 -3.24 4.86 1.46
N GLY A 216 -3.43 4.16 0.35
CA GLY A 216 -4.49 4.44 -0.61
C GLY A 216 -5.86 3.93 -0.15
N HIS A 217 -5.91 2.75 0.45
CA HIS A 217 -7.15 2.06 0.82
C HIS A 217 -7.92 2.78 1.93
N GLU A 218 -7.29 2.94 3.10
CA GLU A 218 -7.94 3.43 4.33
C GLU A 218 -8.29 4.92 4.26
N THR A 219 -7.44 5.74 3.65
CA THR A 219 -7.70 7.18 3.55
C THR A 219 -8.83 7.47 2.57
N THR A 220 -8.89 6.73 1.45
CA THR A 220 -9.92 6.89 0.44
C THR A 220 -11.26 6.33 0.90
N SER A 221 -11.29 5.19 1.61
CA SER A 221 -12.54 4.63 2.13
C SER A 221 -13.18 5.59 3.12
N LEU A 222 -12.38 6.16 4.02
CA LEU A 222 -12.84 7.14 5.00
C LEU A 222 -13.34 8.43 4.30
N LEU A 223 -12.59 8.94 3.33
CA LEU A 223 -13.01 10.11 2.55
C LEU A 223 -14.36 9.89 1.85
N LEU A 224 -14.52 8.76 1.17
CA LEU A 224 -15.78 8.43 0.46
C LEU A 224 -16.94 8.26 1.45
N THR A 225 -16.69 7.60 2.58
CA THR A 225 -17.69 7.41 3.65
C THR A 225 -18.22 8.76 4.12
N TRP A 226 -17.32 9.69 4.48
CA TRP A 226 -17.74 11.03 4.91
C TRP A 226 -18.39 11.84 3.79
N THR A 227 -17.93 11.70 2.56
CA THR A 227 -18.52 12.40 1.40
C THR A 227 -19.96 11.98 1.14
N LEU A 228 -20.33 10.73 1.45
CA LEU A 228 -21.71 10.25 1.28
C LEU A 228 -22.60 10.57 2.47
N MET A 229 -22.02 10.79 3.65
CA MET A 229 -22.75 11.02 4.89
C MET A 229 -22.97 12.51 5.21
N LEU A 230 -22.18 13.41 4.61
CA LEU A 230 -22.24 14.86 4.79
C LEU A 230 -22.92 15.53 3.58
#